data_AF-A0A6P0XTE5-F1
#
_entry.id   AF-A0A6P0XTE5-F1
#
_cell.length_a   1.000
_cell.length_b   1.000
_cell.length_c   1.000
_cell.angle_alpha   90.00
_cell.angle_beta   90.00
_cell.angle_gamma   90.00
#
_symmetry.space_group_name_H-M   'P 1'
#
loop_
_entity.id
_entity.type
_entity.pdbx_description
1 polymer ?
#
loop_
_entity_poly.entity_id
_entity_poly.type
_entity_poly.pdbx_seq_one_letter_code
_entity_poly.pdbx_strand_id
1 'polypeptide(L)'
;MKAYSNFLKIFGAVVLSQLTVVFTINLLVDPYKIYRIINIEYFNQEKPLIEKQGMRKVKSLDIEQGNYEILLLGTSRVQNGLNPRSQVFGSQKTYNVGLPLAGIYELHQIIDFARTRKNSRLKTVILGLDFFSFNKKVTVSGDFKESRFANKNVFISSISDLLSIQTLQSSIDTLKFNYRGNKANYYDNLGTRNKELPNLKHRELFRRTLSQYIIYQSFYAGFESSNERLEDFNK
;
A
#
# COMPACT_ATOMS: atom_id res chain seq x y z
N MET A 1 23.14 17.00 45.24
CA MET A 1 23.04 17.57 43.88
C MET A 1 23.78 16.78 42.80
N LYS A 2 25.08 16.44 42.93
CA LYS A 2 25.83 15.67 41.92
C LYS A 2 25.26 14.25 41.64
N ALA A 3 24.84 13.52 42.66
CA ALA A 3 24.24 12.19 42.50
C ALA A 3 22.94 12.20 41.67
N TYR A 4 22.09 13.22 41.88
CA TYR A 4 20.85 13.41 41.11
C TYR A 4 21.14 13.75 39.64
N SER A 5 22.12 14.61 39.37
CA SER A 5 22.56 14.91 38.01
C SER A 5 23.14 13.68 37.30
N ASN A 6 23.94 12.87 38.00
CA ASN A 6 24.48 11.62 37.45
C ASN A 6 23.37 10.59 37.17
N PHE A 7 22.40 10.44 38.06
CA PHE A 7 21.25 9.57 37.84
C PHE A 7 20.46 9.98 36.59
N LEU A 8 20.10 11.26 36.43
CA LEU A 8 19.38 11.74 35.26
C LEU A 8 20.15 11.53 33.95
N LYS A 9 21.47 11.73 33.96
CA LYS A 9 22.33 11.47 32.79
C LYS A 9 22.34 9.98 32.41
N ILE A 10 22.50 9.10 33.39
CA ILE A 10 22.52 7.65 33.17
C ILE A 10 21.14 7.19 32.69
N PHE A 11 20.07 7.60 33.36
CA PHE A 11 18.70 7.27 32.96
C PHE A 11 18.39 7.74 31.54
N GLY A 12 18.71 9.00 31.22
CA GLY A 12 18.54 9.54 29.88
C GLY A 12 19.35 8.78 28.83
N ALA A 13 20.60 8.40 29.14
CA ALA A 13 21.43 7.60 28.24
C ALA A 13 20.86 6.20 27.98
N VAL A 14 20.31 5.53 29.01
CA VAL A 14 19.66 4.22 28.86
C VAL A 14 18.42 4.32 27.99
N VAL A 15 17.56 5.31 28.23
CA VAL A 15 16.34 5.53 27.42
C VAL A 15 16.71 5.84 25.97
N LEU A 16 17.65 6.74 25.74
CA LEU A 16 18.11 7.07 24.39
C LEU A 16 18.71 5.87 23.68
N SER A 17 19.51 5.06 24.37
CA SER A 17 20.08 3.82 23.82
C SER A 17 18.98 2.86 23.34
N GLN A 18 17.95 2.64 24.17
CA GLN A 18 16.82 1.78 23.81
C GLN A 18 16.05 2.34 22.61
N LEU A 19 15.77 3.64 22.58
CA LEU A 19 15.09 4.29 21.45
C LEU A 19 15.91 4.21 20.16
N THR A 20 17.23 4.39 20.24
CA THR A 20 18.13 4.22 19.08
C THR A 20 18.07 2.80 18.55
N VAL A 21 18.09 1.78 19.42
CA VAL A 21 17.97 0.38 18.98
C VAL A 21 16.64 0.13 18.26
N VAL A 22 15.52 0.58 18.83
CA VAL A 22 14.19 0.44 18.21
C VAL A 22 14.14 1.15 16.86
N PHE A 23 14.62 2.40 16.81
CA PHE A 23 14.70 3.21 15.59
C PHE A 23 15.48 2.49 14.49
N THR A 24 16.69 2.01 14.82
CA THR A 24 17.57 1.34 13.85
C THR A 24 16.96 0.04 13.35
N ILE A 25 16.36 -0.78 14.21
CA ILE A 25 15.70 -2.02 13.79
C ILE A 25 14.55 -1.70 12.82
N ASN A 26 13.67 -0.78 13.19
CA ASN A 26 12.51 -0.42 12.36
C ASN A 26 12.93 0.18 11.01
N LEU A 27 13.99 1.00 11.00
CA LEU A 27 14.52 1.63 9.79
C LEU A 27 15.19 0.62 8.85
N LEU A 28 15.99 -0.30 9.39
CA LEU A 28 16.72 -1.29 8.59
C LEU A 28 15.81 -2.43 8.12
N VAL A 29 14.93 -2.93 8.99
CA VAL A 29 13.99 -3.98 8.61
C VAL A 29 12.93 -3.42 7.68
N ASP A 30 12.45 -2.20 7.91
CA ASP A 30 11.45 -1.51 7.08
C ASP A 30 10.29 -2.45 6.68
N PRO A 31 9.46 -2.89 7.66
CA PRO A 31 8.44 -3.91 7.43
C PRO A 31 7.35 -3.46 6.44
N TYR A 32 7.25 -2.15 6.20
CA TYR A 32 6.27 -1.54 5.30
C TYR A 32 6.88 -1.03 3.98
N LYS A 33 8.17 -1.24 3.72
CA LYS A 33 8.85 -0.89 2.45
C LYS A 33 8.82 0.62 2.10
N ILE A 34 8.88 1.46 3.14
CA ILE A 34 8.86 2.92 3.02
C ILE A 34 10.25 3.48 2.75
N TYR A 35 11.25 3.04 3.50
CA TYR A 35 12.60 3.61 3.48
C TYR A 35 13.56 2.90 2.52
N ARG A 36 13.40 1.58 2.34
CA ARG A 36 14.09 0.76 1.33
C ARG A 36 15.62 0.85 1.38
N ILE A 37 16.20 1.01 2.58
CA ILE A 37 17.66 1.21 2.75
C ILE A 37 18.44 -0.06 2.39
N ILE A 38 17.97 -1.22 2.86
CA ILE A 38 18.60 -2.51 2.59
C ILE A 38 17.55 -3.55 2.20
N ASN A 39 17.96 -4.52 1.40
CA ASN A 39 17.14 -5.63 0.95
C ASN A 39 17.99 -6.91 0.90
N ILE A 40 17.91 -7.72 1.96
CA ILE A 40 18.75 -8.90 2.16
C ILE A 40 17.86 -10.15 2.23
N GLU A 41 18.23 -11.17 1.45
CA GLU A 41 17.56 -12.48 1.43
C GLU A 41 17.55 -13.13 2.82
N TYR A 42 16.46 -13.80 3.19
CA TYR A 42 16.24 -14.39 4.52
C TYR A 42 16.26 -13.41 5.71
N PHE A 43 16.42 -12.10 5.47
CA PHE A 43 16.38 -11.07 6.50
C PHE A 43 15.14 -10.18 6.36
N ASN A 44 15.06 -9.38 5.31
CA ASN A 44 13.97 -8.41 5.15
C ASN A 44 13.45 -8.32 3.71
N GLN A 45 13.83 -9.23 2.82
CA GLN A 45 13.43 -9.19 1.41
C GLN A 45 11.91 -9.21 1.22
N GLU A 46 11.24 -10.11 1.92
CA GLU A 46 9.80 -10.31 1.87
C GLU A 46 9.11 -9.41 2.89
N LYS A 47 7.99 -8.80 2.50
CA LYS A 47 7.31 -7.79 3.33
C LYS A 47 5.84 -8.20 3.56
N PRO A 48 5.57 -9.14 4.49
CA PRO A 48 4.27 -9.77 4.64
C PRO A 48 3.14 -8.83 5.09
N LEU A 49 3.46 -7.62 5.57
CA LEU A 49 2.50 -6.69 6.19
C LEU A 49 2.08 -5.53 5.28
N ILE A 50 2.71 -5.36 4.10
CA ILE A 50 2.42 -4.24 3.20
C ILE A 50 0.93 -4.20 2.81
N GLU A 51 0.33 -5.35 2.48
CA GLU A 51 -1.07 -5.38 2.04
C GLU A 51 -2.04 -4.81 3.08
N LYS A 52 -1.71 -4.94 4.37
CA LYS A 52 -2.57 -4.50 5.46
C LYS A 52 -2.39 -3.02 5.81
N GLN A 53 -1.17 -2.49 5.71
CA GLN A 53 -0.82 -1.22 6.37
C GLN A 53 0.05 -0.25 5.55
N GLY A 54 0.51 -0.63 4.36
CA GLY A 54 1.46 0.20 3.58
C GLY A 54 1.18 0.27 2.09
N MET A 55 0.13 -0.37 1.58
CA MET A 55 -0.06 -0.53 0.14
C MET A 55 -0.16 0.81 -0.59
N ARG A 56 -0.92 1.78 -0.08
CA ARG A 56 -1.15 3.05 -0.80
C ARG A 56 0.08 3.94 -0.71
N LYS A 57 0.72 4.03 0.46
CA LYS A 57 2.00 4.73 0.66
C LYS A 57 3.05 4.20 -0.31
N VAL A 58 3.26 2.88 -0.31
CA VAL A 58 4.32 2.25 -1.13
C VAL A 58 4.02 2.37 -2.62
N LYS A 59 2.78 2.13 -3.07
CA LYS A 59 2.43 2.34 -4.49
C LYS A 59 2.59 3.81 -4.92
N SER A 60 2.35 4.75 -4.02
CA SER A 60 2.58 6.17 -4.30
C SER A 60 4.07 6.50 -4.47
N LEU A 61 4.94 5.88 -3.67
CA LEU A 61 6.41 5.95 -3.82
C LEU A 61 6.89 5.26 -5.11
N ASP A 62 6.30 4.11 -5.46
CA ASP A 62 6.65 3.38 -6.69
C ASP A 62 6.33 4.21 -7.92
N ILE A 63 5.15 4.84 -7.98
CA ILE A 63 4.79 5.78 -9.05
C ILE A 63 5.76 6.95 -9.09
N GLU A 64 6.08 7.52 -7.92
CA GLU A 64 7.03 8.64 -7.77
C GLU A 64 8.38 8.31 -8.43
N GLN A 65 8.92 7.11 -8.18
CA GLN A 65 10.26 6.69 -8.59
C GLN A 65 10.32 6.03 -9.98
N GLY A 66 9.24 5.38 -10.44
CA GLY A 66 9.28 4.45 -11.56
C GLY A 66 9.20 5.04 -12.97
N ASN A 67 8.89 6.34 -13.12
CA ASN A 67 8.74 7.02 -14.42
C ASN A 67 7.89 6.23 -15.44
N TYR A 68 6.74 5.71 -15.00
CA TYR A 68 5.85 4.89 -15.82
C TYR A 68 5.12 5.70 -16.88
N GLU A 69 4.91 5.09 -18.05
CA GLU A 69 4.17 5.64 -19.19
C GLU A 69 2.71 5.20 -19.19
N ILE A 70 2.43 4.01 -18.67
CA ILE A 70 1.08 3.45 -18.56
C ILE A 70 0.80 3.12 -17.10
N LEU A 71 -0.38 3.53 -16.62
CA LEU A 71 -0.91 3.09 -15.33
C LEU A 71 -2.15 2.22 -15.52
N LEU A 72 -2.15 1.03 -14.93
CA LEU A 72 -3.34 0.19 -14.79
C LEU A 72 -4.00 0.56 -13.46
N LEU A 73 -5.12 1.25 -13.51
CA LEU A 73 -5.75 1.89 -12.36
C LEU A 73 -7.15 1.31 -12.12
N GLY A 74 -7.50 1.03 -10.87
CA GLY A 74 -8.82 0.56 -10.50
C GLY A 74 -8.78 -0.18 -9.16
N THR A 75 -9.69 -1.12 -8.96
CA THR A 75 -9.84 -1.80 -7.67
C THR A 75 -8.92 -3.03 -7.53
N SER A 76 -9.24 -3.92 -6.59
CA SER A 76 -8.64 -5.27 -6.52
C SER A 76 -8.80 -6.07 -7.81
N ARG A 77 -9.80 -5.76 -8.66
CA ARG A 77 -9.96 -6.40 -9.98
C ARG A 77 -8.82 -6.05 -10.92
N VAL A 78 -8.40 -4.79 -10.97
CA VAL A 78 -7.21 -4.37 -11.72
C VAL A 78 -5.95 -4.94 -11.07
N GLN A 79 -5.85 -4.84 -9.74
CA GLN A 79 -4.68 -5.32 -8.99
C GLN A 79 -4.34 -6.78 -9.25
N ASN A 80 -5.37 -7.63 -9.34
CA ASN A 80 -5.21 -9.07 -9.53
C ASN A 80 -5.35 -9.50 -11.00
N GLY A 81 -6.11 -8.76 -11.80
CA GLY A 81 -6.55 -9.20 -13.13
C GLY A 81 -5.76 -8.64 -14.30
N LEU A 82 -5.04 -7.53 -14.14
CA LEU A 82 -4.28 -6.92 -15.22
C LEU A 82 -2.77 -7.09 -15.00
N ASN A 83 -2.09 -7.56 -16.05
CA ASN A 83 -0.66 -7.81 -16.04
C ASN A 83 0.10 -6.65 -16.73
N PRO A 84 0.91 -5.85 -16.01
CA PRO A 84 1.72 -4.77 -16.56
C PRO A 84 2.84 -5.25 -17.49
N ARG A 85 3.15 -6.55 -17.50
CA ARG A 85 4.11 -7.17 -18.44
C ARG A 85 3.44 -7.72 -19.70
N SER A 86 2.17 -7.41 -19.95
CA SER A 86 1.47 -7.85 -21.16
C SER A 86 2.16 -7.34 -22.43
N GLN A 87 2.27 -8.20 -23.44
CA GLN A 87 2.88 -7.86 -24.75
C GLN A 87 2.18 -6.69 -25.45
N VAL A 88 0.90 -6.45 -25.16
CA VAL A 88 0.11 -5.33 -25.71
C VAL A 88 0.74 -3.97 -25.39
N PHE A 89 1.51 -3.85 -24.31
CA PHE A 89 2.17 -2.61 -23.92
C PHE A 89 3.54 -2.40 -24.58
N GLY A 90 4.03 -3.38 -25.35
CA GLY A 90 5.32 -3.29 -26.03
C GLY A 90 6.46 -2.96 -25.07
N SER A 91 7.22 -1.91 -25.39
CA SER A 91 8.35 -1.43 -24.57
C SER A 91 7.95 -0.39 -23.51
N GLN A 92 6.67 -0.02 -23.42
CA GLN A 92 6.22 1.04 -22.53
C GLN A 92 6.27 0.60 -21.07
N LYS A 93 6.86 1.44 -20.20
CA LYS A 93 6.91 1.15 -18.77
C LYS A 93 5.52 1.22 -18.15
N THR A 94 4.97 0.07 -17.78
CA THR A 94 3.62 -0.05 -17.22
C THR A 94 3.66 -0.42 -15.75
N TYR A 95 2.78 0.19 -14.96
CA TYR A 95 2.63 -0.10 -13.53
C TYR A 95 1.17 -0.34 -13.16
N ASN A 96 0.93 -1.37 -12.35
CA ASN A 96 -0.38 -1.69 -11.80
C ASN A 96 -0.59 -0.96 -10.47
N VAL A 97 -1.41 0.08 -10.50
CA VAL A 97 -1.86 0.85 -9.32
C VAL A 97 -3.28 0.45 -8.90
N GLY A 98 -3.70 -0.79 -9.18
CA GLY A 98 -4.93 -1.33 -8.62
C GLY A 98 -4.89 -1.34 -7.08
N LEU A 99 -5.96 -0.85 -6.45
CA LEU A 99 -6.09 -0.72 -5.00
C LEU A 99 -7.36 -1.42 -4.50
N PRO A 100 -7.29 -2.30 -3.49
CA PRO A 100 -8.48 -2.91 -2.92
C PRO A 100 -9.49 -1.86 -2.47
N LEU A 101 -10.76 -2.07 -2.86
CA LEU A 101 -11.90 -1.26 -2.45
C LEU A 101 -11.78 0.24 -2.78
N ALA A 102 -11.00 0.61 -3.79
CA ALA A 102 -10.86 2.01 -4.17
C ALA A 102 -12.18 2.60 -4.68
N GLY A 103 -12.57 3.75 -4.12
CA GLY A 103 -13.65 4.59 -4.62
C GLY A 103 -13.15 5.57 -5.70
N ILE A 104 -14.08 6.21 -6.44
CA ILE A 104 -13.72 7.16 -7.50
C ILE A 104 -12.81 8.29 -7.02
N TYR A 105 -13.06 8.83 -5.83
CA TYR A 105 -12.20 9.86 -5.22
C TYR A 105 -10.72 9.42 -5.17
N GLU A 106 -10.42 8.21 -4.67
CA GLU A 106 -9.04 7.73 -4.60
C GLU A 106 -8.44 7.57 -6.01
N LEU A 107 -9.22 7.08 -6.97
CA LEU A 107 -8.76 6.89 -8.35
C LEU A 107 -8.43 8.25 -9.01
N HIS A 108 -9.28 9.25 -8.84
CA HIS A 108 -9.05 10.61 -9.33
C HIS A 108 -7.76 11.20 -8.74
N GLN A 109 -7.59 11.14 -7.41
CA GLN A 109 -6.40 11.62 -6.73
C GLN A 109 -5.11 10.95 -7.21
N ILE A 110 -5.16 9.66 -7.58
CA ILE A 110 -4.00 8.95 -8.14
C ILE A 110 -3.66 9.46 -9.53
N ILE A 111 -4.65 9.70 -10.39
CA ILE A 111 -4.45 10.27 -11.73
C ILE A 111 -3.83 11.66 -11.61
N ASP A 112 -4.40 12.52 -10.76
CA ASP A 112 -3.89 13.87 -10.52
C ASP A 112 -2.47 13.86 -9.99
N PHE A 113 -2.19 13.05 -8.97
CA PHE A 113 -0.83 12.86 -8.47
C PHE A 113 0.11 12.39 -9.59
N ALA A 114 -0.29 11.39 -10.39
CA ALA A 114 0.56 10.84 -11.42
C ALA A 114 0.85 11.85 -12.55
N ARG A 115 -0.15 12.68 -12.92
CA ARG A 115 -0.07 13.67 -14.00
C ARG A 115 0.68 14.95 -13.62
N THR A 116 0.50 15.43 -12.39
CA THR A 116 1.04 16.74 -11.94
C THR A 116 2.50 16.71 -11.50
N ARG A 117 3.12 15.53 -11.40
CA ARG A 117 4.54 15.40 -11.05
C ARG A 117 5.44 16.00 -12.12
N LYS A 118 6.46 16.74 -11.67
CA LYS A 118 7.47 17.39 -12.52
C LYS A 118 8.12 16.46 -13.55
N ASN A 119 8.36 15.20 -13.19
CA ASN A 119 9.01 14.21 -14.06
C ASN A 119 8.02 13.16 -14.60
N SER A 120 6.73 13.46 -14.64
CA SER A 120 5.74 12.51 -15.14
C SER A 120 6.02 12.16 -16.60
N ARG A 121 6.00 10.87 -16.90
CA ARG A 121 6.02 10.32 -18.26
C ARG A 121 4.68 9.68 -18.64
N LEU A 122 3.66 9.90 -17.82
CA LEU A 122 2.35 9.27 -17.99
C LEU A 122 1.75 9.70 -19.33
N LYS A 123 1.46 8.71 -20.18
CA LYS A 123 0.79 8.89 -21.48
C LYS A 123 -0.59 8.28 -21.48
N THR A 124 -0.78 7.20 -20.72
CA THR A 124 -2.02 6.41 -20.77
C THR A 124 -2.41 5.91 -19.39
N VAL A 125 -3.70 5.99 -19.10
CA VAL A 125 -4.31 5.35 -17.93
C VAL A 125 -5.33 4.34 -18.46
N ILE A 126 -5.17 3.07 -18.08
CA ILE A 126 -6.16 2.02 -18.32
C ILE A 126 -6.98 1.89 -17.05
N LEU A 127 -8.21 2.39 -17.09
CA LEU A 127 -9.09 2.49 -15.94
C LEU A 127 -10.06 1.32 -15.87
N GLY A 128 -9.93 0.48 -14.85
CA GLY A 128 -10.92 -0.53 -14.48
C GLY A 128 -11.98 0.06 -13.57
N LEU A 129 -13.19 0.24 -14.10
CA LEU A 129 -14.32 0.81 -13.39
C LEU A 129 -15.19 -0.26 -12.74
N ASP A 130 -15.54 0.01 -11.49
CA ASP A 130 -16.37 -0.85 -10.67
C ASP A 130 -17.60 -0.09 -10.22
N PHE A 131 -18.79 -0.69 -10.39
CA PHE A 131 -20.04 -0.03 -10.00
C PHE A 131 -20.04 0.42 -8.53
N PHE A 132 -19.53 -0.42 -7.62
CA PHE A 132 -19.47 -0.05 -6.19
C PHE A 132 -18.53 1.12 -5.91
N SER A 133 -17.56 1.43 -6.78
CA SER A 133 -16.66 2.58 -6.58
C SER A 133 -17.40 3.92 -6.61
N PHE A 134 -18.63 3.96 -7.15
CA PHE A 134 -19.53 5.11 -7.12
C PHE A 134 -20.45 5.16 -5.89
N ASN A 135 -20.47 4.12 -5.06
CA ASN A 135 -21.33 4.07 -3.87
C ASN A 135 -20.80 4.99 -2.77
N LYS A 136 -21.55 6.02 -2.36
CA LYS A 136 -21.22 7.00 -1.31
C LYS A 136 -20.61 6.38 -0.03
N LYS A 137 -20.98 5.14 0.30
CA LYS A 137 -20.50 4.41 1.49
C LYS A 137 -19.07 3.86 1.39
N VAL A 138 -18.43 3.86 0.22
CA VAL A 138 -17.02 3.43 0.08
C VAL A 138 -16.11 4.55 0.58
N THR A 139 -15.55 4.40 1.76
CA THR A 139 -14.63 5.41 2.30
C THR A 139 -13.22 5.22 1.77
N VAL A 140 -12.46 6.31 1.79
CA VAL A 140 -11.00 6.27 1.64
C VAL A 140 -10.44 5.32 2.71
N SER A 141 -9.72 4.29 2.29
CA SER A 141 -9.32 3.18 3.17
C SER A 141 -7.82 3.11 3.40
N GLY A 142 -7.44 2.47 4.53
CA GLY A 142 -6.06 2.18 4.86
C GLY A 142 -5.21 3.43 5.00
N ASP A 143 -4.02 3.39 4.39
CA ASP A 143 -2.94 4.36 4.49
C ASP A 143 -2.99 5.46 3.41
N PHE A 144 -4.17 5.69 2.80
CA PHE A 144 -4.32 6.65 1.72
C PHE A 144 -3.98 8.08 2.17
N LYS A 145 -4.50 8.50 3.32
CA LYS A 145 -4.39 9.87 3.81
C LYS A 145 -2.94 10.24 4.14
N GLU A 146 -2.10 9.24 4.40
CA GLU A 146 -0.68 9.35 4.70
C GLU A 146 0.20 9.18 3.44
N SER A 147 -0.40 8.85 2.29
CA SER A 147 0.27 8.61 1.02
C SER A 147 0.52 9.89 0.21
N ARG A 148 1.38 9.80 -0.82
CA ARG A 148 1.60 10.92 -1.75
C ARG A 148 0.34 11.24 -2.58
N PHE A 149 -0.58 10.29 -2.75
CA PHE A 149 -1.86 10.53 -3.44
C PHE A 149 -2.73 11.57 -2.73
N ALA A 150 -2.59 11.69 -1.40
CA ALA A 150 -3.22 12.73 -0.59
C ALA A 150 -2.33 13.96 -0.38
N ASN A 151 -1.32 14.15 -1.25
CA ASN A 151 -0.32 15.22 -1.17
C ASN A 151 0.44 15.27 0.16
N LYS A 152 0.69 14.11 0.79
CA LYS A 152 1.49 14.01 2.02
C LYS A 152 2.90 13.56 1.75
N ASN A 153 3.81 13.97 2.63
CA ASN A 153 5.16 13.41 2.64
C ASN A 153 5.18 12.10 3.41
N VAL A 154 5.29 10.99 2.67
CA VAL A 154 5.27 9.62 3.21
C VAL A 154 6.38 9.38 4.26
N PHE A 155 7.54 10.00 4.11
CA PHE A 155 8.64 9.83 5.07
C PHE A 155 8.35 10.54 6.39
N ILE A 156 7.75 11.74 6.32
CA ILE A 156 7.34 12.49 7.51
C ILE A 156 6.14 11.81 8.17
N SER A 157 5.14 11.37 7.40
CA SER A 157 3.97 10.68 7.95
C SER A 157 4.30 9.32 8.56
N SER A 158 5.44 8.72 8.21
CA SER A 158 5.89 7.43 8.76
C SER A 158 7.03 7.58 9.79
N ILE A 159 7.47 8.80 10.13
CA ILE A 159 8.62 8.97 11.04
C ILE A 159 8.31 8.48 12.46
N SER A 160 7.07 8.65 12.92
CA SER A 160 6.60 8.12 14.19
C SER A 160 6.60 6.59 14.23
N ASP A 161 6.47 5.94 13.07
CA ASP A 161 6.49 4.48 12.96
C ASP A 161 7.87 3.94 13.34
N LEU A 162 8.96 4.71 13.16
CA LEU A 162 10.32 4.28 13.49
C LEU A 162 10.54 4.07 14.99
N LEU A 163 9.84 4.81 15.85
CA LEU A 163 9.92 4.66 17.31
C LEU A 163 8.76 3.82 17.88
N SER A 164 7.87 3.31 17.03
CA SER A 164 6.68 2.58 17.47
C SER A 164 7.00 1.14 17.85
N ILE A 165 6.44 0.70 18.98
CA ILE A 165 6.47 -0.70 19.41
C ILE A 165 5.71 -1.61 18.43
N GLN A 166 4.67 -1.10 17.77
CA GLN A 166 3.92 -1.86 16.79
C GLN A 166 4.75 -2.11 15.53
N THR A 167 5.53 -1.13 15.09
CA THR A 167 6.49 -1.33 13.99
C THR A 167 7.59 -2.29 14.39
N LEU A 168 8.04 -2.27 15.66
CA LEU A 168 9.01 -3.23 16.15
C LEU A 168 8.47 -4.67 16.08
N GLN A 169 7.21 -4.87 16.48
CA GLN A 169 6.52 -6.17 16.32
C GLN A 169 6.46 -6.58 14.84
N SER A 170 6.03 -5.66 13.97
CA SER A 170 6.00 -5.87 12.52
C SER A 170 7.38 -6.20 11.93
N SER A 171 8.44 -5.57 12.44
CA SER A 171 9.83 -5.85 12.07
C SER A 171 10.24 -7.26 12.50
N ILE A 172 9.94 -7.66 13.74
CA ILE A 172 10.20 -9.01 14.23
C ILE A 172 9.44 -10.07 13.41
N ASP A 173 8.18 -9.80 13.09
CA ASP A 173 7.36 -10.70 12.25
C ASP A 173 7.93 -10.80 10.84
N THR A 174 8.41 -9.70 10.28
CA THR A 174 9.09 -9.67 8.97
C THR A 174 10.37 -10.50 9.00
N LEU A 175 11.21 -10.34 10.03
CA LEU A 175 12.43 -11.14 10.20
C LEU A 175 12.12 -12.63 10.33
N LYS A 176 11.17 -13.01 11.18
CA LYS A 176 10.74 -14.41 11.36
C LYS A 176 10.18 -15.00 10.07
N PHE A 177 9.40 -14.22 9.31
CA PHE A 177 8.83 -14.64 8.05
C PHE A 177 9.91 -14.94 7.01
N ASN A 178 10.89 -14.04 6.88
CA ASN A 178 12.01 -14.20 5.94
C ASN A 178 12.96 -15.32 6.36
N TYR A 179 13.29 -15.44 7.65
CA TYR A 179 14.17 -16.49 8.17
C TYR A 179 13.63 -17.90 7.88
N ARG A 180 12.29 -18.06 7.84
CA ARG A 180 11.62 -19.32 7.48
C ARG A 180 11.62 -19.60 5.97
N GLY A 181 12.17 -18.72 5.15
CA GLY A 181 12.15 -18.84 3.69
C GLY A 181 10.77 -18.65 3.07
N ASN A 182 9.82 -18.04 3.79
CA ASN A 182 8.47 -17.83 3.27
C ASN A 182 8.48 -16.77 2.17
N LYS A 183 7.59 -16.90 1.18
CA LYS A 183 7.35 -15.88 0.15
C LYS A 183 6.08 -15.10 0.45
N ALA A 184 6.18 -13.77 0.47
CA ALA A 184 5.04 -12.94 0.82
C ALA A 184 4.12 -12.78 -0.39
N ASN A 185 2.85 -13.13 -0.22
CA ASN A 185 1.81 -12.97 -1.23
C ASN A 185 1.28 -11.52 -1.27
N TYR A 186 2.16 -10.56 -1.56
CA TYR A 186 1.79 -9.17 -1.83
C TYR A 186 1.97 -8.85 -3.32
N TYR A 187 2.13 -7.59 -3.68
CA TYR A 187 2.36 -7.19 -5.07
C TYR A 187 3.84 -7.21 -5.47
N ASP A 188 4.09 -7.55 -6.72
CA ASP A 188 5.43 -7.53 -7.30
C ASP A 188 5.96 -6.10 -7.50
N ASN A 189 7.16 -5.98 -8.07
CA ASN A 189 7.79 -4.69 -8.35
C ASN A 189 7.02 -3.81 -9.37
N LEU A 190 6.03 -4.36 -10.07
CA LEU A 190 5.16 -3.64 -11.00
C LEU A 190 3.73 -3.49 -10.45
N GLY A 191 3.49 -3.79 -9.18
CA GLY A 191 2.24 -3.52 -8.48
C GLY A 191 1.14 -4.57 -8.67
N THR A 192 1.41 -5.67 -9.39
CA THR A 192 0.46 -6.77 -9.56
C THR A 192 0.53 -7.71 -8.37
N ARG A 193 -0.63 -8.03 -7.79
CA ARG A 193 -0.70 -8.98 -6.68
C ARG A 193 -0.44 -10.40 -7.19
N ASN A 194 0.55 -11.07 -6.62
CA ASN A 194 0.83 -12.46 -6.93
C ASN A 194 0.10 -13.34 -5.90
N LYS A 195 -1.16 -13.65 -6.18
CA LYS A 195 -1.98 -14.48 -5.28
C LYS A 195 -2.27 -15.82 -5.92
N GLU A 196 -1.73 -16.87 -5.30
CA GLU A 196 -2.19 -18.23 -5.57
C GLU A 196 -3.65 -18.36 -5.11
N LEU A 197 -4.51 -18.79 -6.01
CA LEU A 197 -5.90 -19.07 -5.67
C LEU A 197 -5.92 -20.38 -4.87
N PRO A 198 -6.51 -20.38 -3.66
CA PRO A 198 -6.67 -21.63 -2.92
C PRO A 198 -7.53 -22.59 -3.74
N ASN A 199 -7.18 -23.88 -3.70
CA ASN A 199 -7.94 -24.94 -4.36
C ASN A 199 -9.29 -25.15 -3.65
N LEU A 200 -10.25 -24.28 -3.95
CA LEU A 200 -11.60 -24.29 -3.40
C LEU A 200 -12.58 -24.72 -4.49
N LYS A 201 -13.66 -25.40 -4.08
CA LYS A 201 -14.75 -25.77 -5.01
C LYS A 201 -15.37 -24.49 -5.59
N HIS A 202 -15.47 -24.42 -6.92
CA HIS A 202 -16.01 -23.26 -7.66
C HIS A 202 -17.36 -22.77 -7.09
N ARG A 203 -18.26 -23.69 -6.71
CA ARG A 203 -19.57 -23.35 -6.13
C ARG A 203 -19.46 -22.58 -4.80
N GLU A 204 -18.50 -22.92 -3.96
CA GLU A 204 -18.27 -22.27 -2.68
C GLU A 204 -17.67 -20.88 -2.87
N LEU A 205 -16.69 -20.75 -3.77
CA LEU A 205 -16.13 -19.47 -4.19
C LEU A 205 -17.20 -18.53 -4.74
N PHE A 206 -18.08 -19.06 -5.61
CA PHE A 206 -19.20 -18.31 -6.17
C PHE A 206 -20.13 -17.81 -5.07
N ARG A 207 -20.58 -18.69 -4.17
CA ARG A 207 -21.46 -18.32 -3.05
C ARG A 207 -20.83 -17.26 -2.16
N ARG A 208 -19.56 -17.46 -1.75
CA ARG A 208 -18.85 -16.50 -0.91
C ARG A 208 -18.75 -15.14 -1.58
N THR A 209 -18.38 -15.10 -2.85
CA THR A 209 -18.27 -13.86 -3.62
C THR A 209 -19.62 -13.17 -3.75
N LEU A 210 -20.66 -13.91 -4.14
CA LEU A 210 -22.02 -13.38 -4.27
C LEU A 210 -22.51 -12.80 -2.94
N SER A 211 -22.36 -13.55 -1.84
CA SER A 211 -22.71 -13.09 -0.49
C SER A 211 -22.00 -11.80 -0.12
N GLN A 212 -20.72 -11.63 -0.44
CA GLN A 212 -20.03 -10.37 -0.20
C GLN A 212 -20.73 -9.20 -0.91
N TYR A 213 -20.98 -9.31 -2.21
CA TYR A 213 -21.56 -8.21 -2.98
C TYR A 213 -23.00 -7.86 -2.60
N ILE A 214 -23.81 -8.85 -2.20
CA ILE A 214 -25.24 -8.64 -1.86
C ILE A 214 -25.50 -8.37 -0.37
N ILE A 215 -24.53 -8.56 0.51
CA ILE A 215 -24.69 -8.33 1.96
C ILE A 215 -24.01 -7.03 2.40
N TYR A 216 -22.78 -6.77 1.96
CA TYR A 216 -22.05 -5.59 2.46
C TYR A 216 -22.62 -4.30 1.88
N GLN A 217 -22.89 -3.35 2.77
CA GLN A 217 -23.48 -2.04 2.46
C GLN A 217 -22.60 -1.18 1.54
N SER A 218 -21.28 -1.38 1.55
CA SER A 218 -20.33 -0.70 0.67
C SER A 218 -20.34 -1.23 -0.77
N PHE A 219 -20.97 -2.39 -1.03
CA PHE A 219 -21.14 -2.95 -2.37
C PHE A 219 -22.54 -2.66 -2.92
N TYR A 220 -23.30 -3.69 -3.31
CA TYR A 220 -24.58 -3.55 -4.00
C TYR A 220 -25.77 -3.52 -3.03
N ALA A 221 -25.66 -4.17 -1.88
CA ALA A 221 -26.71 -4.24 -0.86
C ALA A 221 -27.19 -2.87 -0.38
N GLY A 222 -26.25 -1.93 -0.28
CA GLY A 222 -26.47 -0.60 0.27
C GLY A 222 -26.16 0.52 -0.70
N PHE A 223 -26.20 0.25 -2.01
CA PHE A 223 -25.75 1.19 -3.02
C PHE A 223 -26.51 2.51 -2.94
N GLU A 224 -25.78 3.60 -2.70
CA GLU A 224 -26.29 4.97 -2.76
C GLU A 224 -25.39 5.74 -3.72
N SER A 225 -25.96 6.24 -4.82
CA SER A 225 -25.22 7.05 -5.80
C SER A 225 -24.70 8.32 -5.15
N SER A 226 -23.50 8.75 -5.55
CA SER A 226 -22.86 9.97 -5.06
C SER A 226 -22.61 10.91 -6.23
N ASN A 227 -23.27 12.07 -6.21
CA ASN A 227 -23.03 13.13 -7.20
C ASN A 227 -21.58 13.60 -7.16
N GLU A 228 -21.00 13.76 -5.96
CA GLU A 228 -19.58 14.10 -5.76
C GLU A 228 -18.65 13.12 -6.51
N ARG A 229 -18.96 11.82 -6.51
CA ARG A 229 -18.16 10.84 -7.25
C ARG A 229 -18.37 10.87 -8.75
N LEU A 230 -19.57 11.22 -9.19
CA LEU A 230 -19.81 11.46 -10.62
C LEU A 230 -19.05 12.70 -11.08
N GLU A 231 -19.01 13.74 -10.26
CA GLU A 231 -18.21 14.94 -10.52
C GLU A 231 -16.71 14.62 -10.55
N ASP A 232 -16.20 13.86 -9.59
CA ASP A 232 -14.79 13.42 -9.57
C ASP A 232 -14.43 12.52 -10.77
N PHE A 233 -15.40 11.76 -11.31
CA PHE A 233 -15.18 10.97 -12.52
C PHE A 233 -15.10 11.83 -13.79
N ASN A 234 -15.76 12.99 -13.79
CA ASN A 234 -15.86 13.87 -14.96
C ASN A 234 -14.75 14.93 -15.02
N LYS A 235 -13.85 15.00 -14.03
CA LYS A 235 -12.67 15.89 -13.98
C LYS A 235 -11.45 15.23 -14.65
#